data_AF-A0A0B2PMC9-F1
#
_entry.id   AF-A0A0B2PMC9-F1
#
_cell.length_a   1.000
_cell.length_b   1.000
_cell.length_c   1.000
_cell.angle_alpha   90.00
_cell.angle_beta   90.00
_cell.angle_gamma   90.00
#
_symmetry.space_group_name_H-M   'P 1'
#
loop_
_entity.id
_entity.type
_entity.pdbx_description
1 polymer ?
#
loop_
_entity_poly.entity_id
_entity_poly.type
_entity_poly.pdbx_seq_one_letter_code
_entity_poly.pdbx_strand_id
1 'polypeptide(L)'
;MERESNKSKQKQKLEVSDILSESVMMYFKNLNFIIFTFLTSIPLFCVMVYFEIYLQEILVKTSNIVNLPHESHDDDFTIFADYDFIDYRNSYRPDLIIDKFNKDYRNMCSVAFAKVLRMYLEWSAMWNMSLVISVLEGIYGVDAFSSSTYFSRGCHRRGLFLMLIFFAWGHLLRLSCYHVGGYEQGNAIFVQVGLFCMVNPLKWVACMIYFHDCKERKLKKKTDEESGIDVKNGL
;
A
#
# COMPACT_ATOMS: atom_id res chain seq x y z
N MET A 1 -28.52 -0.47 9.40
CA MET A 1 -27.31 0.18 8.83
C MET A 1 -25.99 -0.47 9.24
N GLU A 2 -25.57 -0.49 10.52
CA GLU A 2 -24.24 -1.01 10.91
C GLU A 2 -24.07 -2.53 10.66
N ARG A 3 -25.12 -3.31 10.93
CA ARG A 3 -25.13 -4.78 10.74
C ARG A 3 -25.00 -5.19 9.26
N GLU A 4 -25.59 -4.44 8.34
CA GLU A 4 -25.52 -4.68 6.89
C GLU A 4 -24.16 -4.26 6.30
N SER A 5 -23.61 -3.13 6.79
CA SER A 5 -22.25 -2.69 6.45
C SER A 5 -21.21 -3.75 6.81
N ASN A 6 -21.29 -4.32 8.02
CA ASN A 6 -20.36 -5.35 8.48
C ASN A 6 -20.50 -6.66 7.67
N LYS A 7 -21.72 -7.09 7.35
CA LYS A 7 -21.95 -8.26 6.49
C LYS A 7 -21.35 -8.07 5.08
N SER A 8 -21.48 -6.88 4.50
CA SER A 8 -20.90 -6.57 3.18
C SER A 8 -19.38 -6.59 3.18
N LYS A 9 -18.74 -6.01 4.22
CA LYS A 9 -17.28 -6.01 4.39
C LYS A 9 -16.74 -7.43 4.58
N GLN A 10 -17.42 -8.25 5.39
CA GLN A 10 -17.01 -9.63 5.64
C GLN A 10 -17.12 -10.49 4.38
N LYS A 11 -18.21 -10.36 3.62
CA LYS A 11 -18.36 -11.02 2.32
C LYS A 11 -17.25 -10.63 1.34
N GLN A 12 -16.90 -9.34 1.28
CA GLN A 12 -15.80 -8.86 0.44
C GLN A 12 -14.44 -9.42 0.87
N LYS A 13 -14.18 -9.49 2.19
CA LYS A 13 -12.95 -10.05 2.74
C LYS A 13 -12.78 -11.52 2.33
N LEU A 14 -13.86 -12.31 2.41
CA LEU A 14 -13.89 -13.71 1.97
C LEU A 14 -13.58 -13.83 0.47
N GLU A 15 -14.23 -13.04 -0.37
CA GLU A 15 -14.00 -13.09 -1.82
C GLU A 15 -12.58 -12.66 -2.23
N VAL A 16 -11.97 -11.70 -1.53
CA VAL A 16 -10.57 -11.30 -1.80
C VAL A 16 -9.58 -12.36 -1.30
N SER A 17 -9.86 -13.04 -0.18
CA SER A 17 -9.03 -14.17 0.24
C SER A 17 -9.08 -15.34 -0.74
N ASP A 18 -10.23 -15.56 -1.39
CA ASP A 18 -10.35 -16.59 -2.43
C ASP A 18 -9.46 -16.24 -3.63
N ILE A 19 -9.51 -14.98 -4.10
CA ILE A 19 -8.61 -14.47 -5.17
C ILE A 19 -7.14 -14.67 -4.79
N LEU A 20 -6.77 -14.32 -3.55
CA LEU A 20 -5.38 -14.44 -3.09
C LEU A 20 -4.95 -15.91 -2.99
N SER A 21 -5.80 -16.78 -2.43
CA SER A 21 -5.54 -18.22 -2.33
C SER A 21 -5.35 -18.86 -3.70
N GLU A 22 -6.26 -18.56 -4.65
CA GLU A 22 -6.18 -19.01 -6.04
C GLU A 22 -4.87 -18.52 -6.69
N SER A 23 -4.50 -17.25 -6.46
CA SER A 23 -3.27 -16.67 -7.01
C SER A 23 -2.01 -17.36 -6.48
N VAL A 24 -1.94 -17.65 -5.19
CA VAL A 24 -0.81 -18.35 -4.55
C VAL A 24 -0.74 -19.77 -5.10
N MET A 25 -1.87 -20.46 -5.20
CA MET A 25 -1.94 -21.80 -5.75
C MET A 25 -1.48 -21.83 -7.21
N MET A 26 -1.95 -20.90 -8.06
CA MET A 26 -1.49 -20.78 -9.45
C MET A 26 0.02 -20.48 -9.54
N TYR A 27 0.53 -19.61 -8.67
CA TYR A 27 1.93 -19.21 -8.63
C TYR A 27 2.85 -20.40 -8.29
N PHE A 28 2.49 -21.20 -7.28
CA PHE A 28 3.29 -22.35 -6.84
C PHE A 28 3.06 -23.64 -7.63
N LYS A 29 1.98 -23.71 -8.43
CA LYS A 29 1.68 -24.88 -9.27
C LYS A 29 2.71 -25.11 -10.38
N ASN A 30 3.42 -24.09 -10.85
CA ASN A 30 4.35 -24.20 -11.97
C ASN A 30 5.74 -23.65 -11.62
N LEU A 31 6.69 -24.55 -11.33
CA LEU A 31 8.06 -24.16 -11.03
C LEU A 31 8.75 -23.42 -12.18
N ASN A 32 8.42 -23.72 -13.45
CA ASN A 32 9.00 -23.00 -14.59
C ASN A 32 8.54 -21.53 -14.59
N PHE A 33 7.30 -21.26 -14.17
CA PHE A 33 6.81 -19.90 -14.01
C PHE A 33 7.60 -19.15 -12.93
N ILE A 34 7.92 -19.82 -11.82
CA ILE A 34 8.74 -19.26 -10.74
C ILE A 34 10.15 -18.96 -11.25
N ILE A 35 10.78 -19.88 -11.98
CA ILE A 35 12.13 -19.68 -12.52
C ILE A 35 12.16 -18.52 -13.51
N PHE A 36 11.20 -18.46 -14.44
CA PHE A 36 11.10 -17.35 -15.40
C PHE A 36 10.87 -16.01 -14.70
N THR A 37 10.05 -16.03 -13.65
CA THR A 37 9.80 -14.87 -12.79
C THR A 37 11.07 -14.40 -12.08
N PHE A 38 11.87 -15.31 -11.53
CA PHE A 38 13.17 -14.97 -10.97
C PHE A 38 14.10 -14.36 -12.02
N LEU A 39 14.21 -14.97 -13.20
CA LEU A 39 15.08 -14.49 -14.28
C LEU A 39 14.69 -13.08 -14.75
N THR A 40 13.40 -12.84 -14.98
CA THR A 40 12.89 -11.54 -15.43
C THR A 40 12.95 -10.46 -14.36
N SER A 41 13.01 -10.83 -13.07
CA SER A 41 13.16 -9.88 -11.98
C SER A 41 14.61 -9.54 -11.64
N ILE A 42 15.63 -10.20 -12.22
CA ILE A 42 17.06 -9.88 -11.98
C ILE A 42 17.38 -8.39 -12.23
N PRO A 43 16.97 -7.76 -13.35
CA PRO A 43 17.25 -6.34 -13.56
C PRO A 43 16.56 -5.45 -12.52
N LEU A 44 15.31 -5.77 -12.17
CA LEU A 44 14.55 -5.06 -11.14
C LEU A 44 15.22 -5.20 -9.77
N PHE A 45 15.68 -6.41 -9.44
CA PHE A 45 16.39 -6.73 -8.21
C PHE A 45 17.64 -5.87 -8.07
N CYS A 46 18.49 -5.81 -9.10
CA CYS A 46 19.70 -4.99 -9.08
C CYS A 46 19.40 -3.50 -8.82
N VAL A 47 18.41 -2.95 -9.52
CA VAL A 47 18.00 -1.55 -9.36
C VAL A 47 17.44 -1.29 -7.96
N MET A 48 16.61 -2.20 -7.44
CA MET A 48 16.01 -2.08 -6.11
C MET A 48 17.05 -2.19 -4.99
N VAL A 49 18.02 -3.10 -5.11
CA VAL A 49 19.14 -3.18 -4.14
C VAL A 49 19.92 -1.86 -4.10
N TYR A 50 20.24 -1.29 -5.27
CA TYR A 50 20.92 0.00 -5.35
C TYR A 50 20.12 1.11 -4.64
N PHE A 51 18.81 1.21 -4.91
CA PHE A 51 17.97 2.22 -4.28
C PHE A 51 17.80 2.02 -2.77
N GLU A 52 17.66 0.78 -2.29
CA GLU A 52 17.52 0.52 -0.85
C GLU A 52 18.80 0.85 -0.07
N ILE A 53 19.98 0.54 -0.63
CA ILE A 53 21.26 0.95 -0.04
C ILE A 53 21.32 2.47 0.07
N TYR A 54 21.01 3.18 -1.02
CA TYR A 54 21.03 4.65 -1.05
C TYR A 54 20.06 5.27 -0.05
N LEU A 55 18.85 4.71 0.09
CA LEU A 55 17.85 5.21 1.03
C LEU A 55 18.23 4.94 2.49
N GLN A 56 18.80 3.78 2.80
CA GLN A 56 19.32 3.50 4.14
C GLN A 56 20.47 4.44 4.49
N GLU A 57 21.37 4.72 3.55
CA GLU A 57 22.47 5.69 3.75
C GLU A 57 21.95 7.10 4.05
N ILE A 58 20.95 7.58 3.29
CA ILE A 58 20.31 8.87 3.56
C ILE A 58 19.66 8.89 4.95
N LEU A 59 18.96 7.84 5.33
CA LEU A 59 18.28 7.78 6.63
C LEU A 59 19.26 7.78 7.80
N VAL A 60 20.36 7.03 7.70
CA VAL A 60 21.42 7.03 8.70
C VAL A 60 22.07 8.41 8.81
N LYS A 61 22.44 9.02 7.67
CA LYS A 61 23.02 10.38 7.65
C LYS A 61 22.08 11.41 8.28
N THR A 62 20.79 11.34 7.95
CA THR A 62 19.78 12.26 8.49
C THR A 62 19.57 12.05 9.99
N SER A 63 19.52 10.80 10.45
CA SER A 63 19.42 10.48 11.88
C SER A 63 20.60 11.05 12.67
N ASN A 64 21.82 10.91 12.15
CA ASN A 64 23.02 11.43 12.81
C ASN A 64 23.02 12.98 12.87
N ILE A 65 22.48 13.65 11.84
CA ILE A 65 22.30 15.11 11.84
C ILE A 65 21.26 15.54 12.88
N VAL A 66 20.14 14.83 12.98
CA VAL A 66 19.07 15.13 13.94
C VAL A 66 19.52 14.86 15.39
N ASN A 67 20.37 13.85 15.59
CA ASN A 67 20.87 13.45 16.91
C ASN A 67 22.21 14.12 17.31
N LEU A 68 22.63 15.19 16.62
CA LEU A 68 23.86 15.91 17.00
C LEU A 68 23.73 16.41 18.45
N PRO A 69 24.71 16.16 19.34
CA PRO A 69 24.68 16.77 20.67
C PRO A 69 24.76 18.28 20.49
N HIS A 70 23.78 18.98 21.05
CA HIS A 70 23.80 20.43 21.16
C HIS A 70 24.97 20.82 22.08
N GLU A 71 26.14 21.07 21.51
CA GLU A 71 27.32 21.52 22.24
C GLU A 71 27.08 22.97 22.68
N SER A 72 26.46 23.15 23.85
CA SER A 72 26.27 24.45 24.49
C SER A 72 27.57 24.85 25.18
N HIS A 73 28.28 25.82 24.59
CA HIS A 73 29.27 26.63 25.29
C HIS A 73 28.55 27.81 25.98
N ASP A 74 29.11 28.20 27.13
CA ASP A 74 28.80 29.36 27.98
C ASP A 74 27.85 29.13 29.18
N ASP A 75 28.49 28.63 30.24
CA ASP A 75 28.10 28.74 31.65
C ASP A 75 28.07 30.22 32.12
N ASP A 76 27.18 30.50 33.09
CA ASP A 76 27.15 31.66 34.03
C ASP A 76 26.00 32.69 33.87
N PHE A 77 25.34 32.83 32.71
CA PHE A 77 24.15 33.73 32.59
C PHE A 77 22.80 33.03 32.92
N THR A 78 22.80 31.71 33.12
CA THR A 78 21.59 30.88 33.15
C THR A 78 20.89 30.80 34.50
N ILE A 79 21.56 31.04 35.64
CA ILE A 79 20.95 30.82 36.96
C ILE A 79 19.89 31.88 37.31
N PHE A 80 20.06 33.13 36.86
CA PHE A 80 19.08 34.20 37.14
C PHE A 80 17.87 34.14 36.21
N ALA A 81 18.03 33.64 34.98
CA ALA A 81 16.92 33.44 34.04
C ALA A 81 16.08 32.20 34.37
N ASP A 82 16.66 31.17 34.98
CA ASP A 82 15.97 29.90 35.25
C ASP A 82 14.89 30.04 36.35
N TYR A 83 15.10 30.88 37.37
CA TYR A 83 14.14 31.06 38.46
C TYR A 83 12.84 31.75 38.00
N ASP A 84 12.95 32.84 37.23
CA ASP A 84 11.79 33.54 36.65
C ASP A 84 11.13 32.72 35.51
N PHE A 85 11.90 31.94 34.75
CA PHE A 85 11.38 31.09 33.68
C PHE A 85 10.63 29.85 34.20
N ILE A 86 11.07 29.26 35.31
CA ILE A 86 10.39 28.12 35.96
C ILE A 86 9.06 28.57 36.59
N ASP A 87 8.98 29.76 37.19
CA ASP A 87 7.73 30.29 37.75
C ASP A 87 6.72 30.64 36.63
N TYR A 88 7.18 31.22 35.52
CA TYR A 88 6.37 31.47 34.33
C TYR A 88 5.86 30.18 33.65
N ARG A 89 6.71 29.13 33.58
CA ARG A 89 6.36 27.79 33.07
C ARG A 89 5.35 27.06 33.96
N ASN A 90 5.32 27.33 35.26
CA ASN A 90 4.38 26.70 36.19
C ASN A 90 3.04 27.45 36.30
N SER A 91 3.02 28.75 35.98
CA SER A 91 1.81 29.60 36.02
C SER A 91 0.96 29.51 34.74
N TYR A 92 1.59 29.41 33.57
CA TYR A 92 0.94 28.96 32.34
C TYR A 92 1.08 27.44 32.23
N ARG A 93 0.05 26.70 31.80
CA ARG A 93 0.16 25.25 31.55
C ARG A 93 0.32 24.94 30.05
N PRO A 94 1.42 25.38 29.38
CA PRO A 94 1.59 25.27 27.93
C PRO A 94 1.68 23.82 27.47
N ASP A 95 2.10 22.89 28.34
CA ASP A 95 2.26 21.47 28.03
C ASP A 95 0.94 20.84 27.56
N LEU A 96 -0.18 21.26 28.12
CA LEU A 96 -1.51 20.72 27.79
C LEU A 96 -2.07 21.33 26.50
N ILE A 97 -1.69 22.57 26.20
CA ILE A 97 -2.05 23.26 24.96
C ILE A 97 -1.19 22.72 23.81
N ILE A 98 0.10 22.52 24.03
CA ILE A 98 1.05 21.94 23.06
C ILE A 98 0.70 20.46 22.81
N ASP A 99 0.43 19.66 23.84
CA ASP A 99 0.03 18.26 23.68
C ASP A 99 -1.31 18.13 22.94
N LYS A 100 -2.29 18.99 23.26
CA LYS A 100 -3.57 19.04 22.54
C LYS A 100 -3.38 19.48 21.09
N PHE A 101 -2.56 20.49 20.83
CA PHE A 101 -2.25 20.96 19.49
C PHE A 101 -1.52 19.90 18.67
N ASN A 102 -0.53 19.22 19.25
CA ASN A 102 0.18 18.10 18.63
C ASN A 102 -0.75 16.92 18.33
N LYS A 103 -1.69 16.62 19.25
CA LYS A 103 -2.70 15.57 19.07
C LYS A 103 -3.67 15.91 17.95
N ASP A 104 -4.18 17.14 17.92
CA ASP A 104 -5.11 17.60 16.89
C ASP A 104 -4.42 17.64 15.52
N TYR A 105 -3.19 18.16 15.45
CA TYR A 105 -2.35 18.15 14.25
C TYR A 105 -2.10 16.72 13.75
N ARG A 106 -1.70 15.79 14.64
CA ARG A 106 -1.51 14.37 14.31
C ARG A 106 -2.77 13.74 13.74
N ASN A 107 -3.94 14.04 14.31
CA ASN A 107 -5.22 13.54 13.82
C ASN A 107 -5.55 14.09 12.43
N MET A 108 -5.33 15.39 12.20
CA MET A 108 -5.52 16.00 10.88
C MET A 108 -4.60 15.38 9.83
N CYS A 109 -3.31 15.23 10.13
CA CYS A 109 -2.34 14.57 9.26
C CYS A 109 -2.76 13.12 8.94
N SER A 110 -3.22 12.36 9.94
CA SER A 110 -3.69 10.99 9.76
C SER A 110 -4.90 10.89 8.82
N VAL A 111 -5.90 11.77 8.99
CA VAL A 111 -7.08 11.81 8.12
C VAL A 111 -6.70 12.20 6.69
N ALA A 112 -5.82 13.20 6.52
CA ALA A 112 -5.33 13.61 5.21
C ALA A 112 -4.58 12.46 4.53
N PHE A 113 -3.68 11.80 5.25
CA PHE A 113 -2.95 10.64 4.78
C PHE A 113 -3.90 9.50 4.36
N ALA A 114 -4.91 9.18 5.18
CA ALA A 114 -5.87 8.13 4.85
C ALA A 114 -6.68 8.43 3.56
N LYS A 115 -7.00 9.70 3.30
CA LYS A 115 -7.67 10.12 2.04
C LYS A 115 -6.76 9.95 0.83
N VAL A 116 -5.53 10.44 0.92
CA VAL A 116 -4.54 10.33 -0.16
C VAL A 116 -4.19 8.87 -0.44
N LEU A 117 -4.00 8.08 0.62
CA LEU A 117 -3.75 6.65 0.54
C LEU A 117 -4.90 5.92 -0.17
N ARG A 118 -6.15 6.23 0.20
CA ARG A 118 -7.31 5.64 -0.48
C ARG A 118 -7.30 5.93 -1.98
N MET A 119 -7.10 7.21 -2.34
CA MET A 119 -7.01 7.63 -3.74
C MET A 119 -5.91 6.84 -4.46
N TYR A 120 -4.71 6.80 -3.89
CA TYR A 120 -3.58 6.04 -4.43
C TYR A 120 -3.92 4.56 -4.65
N LEU A 121 -4.58 3.89 -3.69
CA LEU A 121 -4.93 2.47 -3.82
C LEU A 121 -5.97 2.21 -4.91
N GLU A 122 -6.96 3.08 -5.06
CA GLU A 122 -7.96 2.97 -6.12
C GLU A 122 -7.32 3.18 -7.50
N TRP A 123 -6.48 4.21 -7.65
CA TRP A 123 -5.72 4.43 -8.88
C TRP A 123 -4.77 3.28 -9.18
N SER A 124 -4.06 2.77 -8.17
CA SER A 124 -3.19 1.60 -8.31
C SER A 124 -3.96 0.38 -8.79
N ALA A 125 -5.19 0.15 -8.29
CA ALA A 125 -6.05 -0.93 -8.77
C ALA A 125 -6.38 -0.76 -10.26
N MET A 126 -6.76 0.44 -10.68
CA MET A 126 -7.08 0.75 -12.08
C MET A 126 -5.86 0.59 -13.00
N TRP A 127 -4.69 1.06 -12.58
CA TRP A 127 -3.45 0.93 -13.34
C TRP A 127 -3.02 -0.53 -13.50
N ASN A 128 -3.02 -1.31 -12.41
CA ASN A 128 -2.64 -2.72 -12.47
C ASN A 128 -3.63 -3.52 -13.34
N MET A 129 -4.93 -3.24 -13.24
CA MET A 129 -5.95 -3.86 -14.08
C MET A 129 -5.81 -3.44 -15.55
N SER A 130 -5.46 -2.19 -15.84
CA SER A 130 -5.19 -1.71 -17.19
C SER A 130 -3.99 -2.43 -17.82
N LEU A 131 -2.91 -2.62 -17.07
CA LEU A 131 -1.75 -3.37 -17.55
C LEU A 131 -2.09 -4.83 -17.85
N VAL A 132 -2.88 -5.47 -16.98
CA VAL A 132 -3.40 -6.82 -17.20
C VAL A 132 -4.24 -6.88 -18.48
N ILE A 133 -5.16 -5.93 -18.68
CA ILE A 133 -5.96 -5.85 -19.91
C ILE A 133 -5.07 -5.68 -21.13
N SER A 134 -4.03 -4.83 -21.06
CA SER A 134 -3.12 -4.65 -22.18
C SER A 134 -2.39 -5.92 -22.59
N VAL A 135 -1.97 -6.71 -21.61
CA VAL A 135 -1.28 -7.97 -21.88
C VAL A 135 -2.24 -9.05 -22.38
N LEU A 136 -3.44 -9.15 -21.79
CA LEU A 136 -4.39 -10.21 -22.09
C LEU A 136 -5.24 -9.95 -23.35
N GLU A 137 -5.67 -8.71 -23.57
CA GLU A 137 -6.57 -8.34 -24.66
C GLU A 137 -5.85 -7.64 -25.82
N GLY A 138 -4.56 -7.31 -25.67
CA GLY A 138 -3.78 -6.64 -26.72
C GLY A 138 -4.23 -5.19 -26.99
N ILE A 139 -4.98 -4.58 -26.07
CA ILE A 139 -5.45 -3.20 -26.15
C ILE A 139 -4.48 -2.31 -25.37
N TYR A 140 -4.01 -1.20 -25.94
CA TYR A 140 -2.94 -0.41 -25.32
C TYR A 140 -3.38 1.00 -24.91
N GLY A 141 -2.61 1.64 -24.03
CA GLY A 141 -2.76 3.06 -23.69
C GLY A 141 -4.10 3.41 -23.07
N VAL A 142 -4.74 4.47 -23.59
CA VAL A 142 -5.99 5.02 -23.05
C VAL A 142 -7.15 4.03 -23.17
N ASP A 143 -7.16 3.18 -24.19
CA ASP A 143 -8.23 2.20 -24.42
C ASP A 143 -8.19 1.06 -23.38
N ALA A 144 -6.99 0.66 -22.95
CA ALA A 144 -6.83 -0.28 -21.85
C ALA A 144 -7.29 0.33 -20.52
N PHE A 145 -6.99 1.62 -20.33
CA PHE A 145 -7.38 2.36 -19.15
C PHE A 145 -8.90 2.54 -19.08
N SER A 146 -9.53 2.90 -20.20
CA SER A 146 -10.99 3.03 -20.29
C SER A 146 -11.68 1.69 -20.02
N SER A 147 -11.16 0.59 -20.56
CA SER A 147 -11.63 -0.78 -20.28
C SER A 147 -11.46 -1.15 -18.79
N SER A 148 -10.34 -0.78 -18.17
CA SER A 148 -10.13 -0.95 -16.72
C SER A 148 -11.19 -0.21 -15.90
N THR A 149 -11.50 1.06 -16.23
CA THR A 149 -12.58 1.80 -15.55
C THR A 149 -13.95 1.17 -15.77
N TYR A 150 -14.19 0.61 -16.96
CA TYR A 150 -15.45 -0.04 -17.31
C TYR A 150 -15.68 -1.32 -16.50
N PHE A 151 -14.69 -2.20 -16.41
CA PHE A 151 -14.81 -3.47 -15.69
C PHE A 151 -14.72 -3.31 -14.16
N SER A 152 -13.96 -2.33 -13.67
CA SER A 152 -13.85 -2.06 -12.23
C SER A 152 -15.12 -1.44 -11.62
N ARG A 153 -16.01 -0.84 -12.44
CA ARG A 153 -17.30 -0.30 -12.00
C ARG A 153 -18.17 -1.37 -11.33
N GLY A 154 -18.31 -1.29 -10.02
CA GLY A 154 -19.07 -2.23 -9.20
C GLY A 154 -18.22 -3.23 -8.40
N CYS A 155 -16.91 -3.30 -8.67
CA CYS A 155 -15.94 -4.13 -7.93
C CYS A 155 -14.86 -3.30 -7.20
N HIS A 156 -14.96 -1.96 -7.24
CA HIS A 156 -13.96 -1.01 -6.71
C HIS A 156 -13.46 -1.34 -5.29
N ARG A 157 -14.34 -1.71 -4.35
CA ARG A 157 -13.96 -2.03 -2.97
C ARG A 157 -13.04 -3.24 -2.87
N ARG A 158 -13.21 -4.24 -3.74
CA ARG A 158 -12.34 -5.43 -3.74
C ARG A 158 -10.98 -5.09 -4.31
N GLY A 159 -10.93 -4.35 -5.42
CA GLY A 159 -9.67 -3.83 -5.96
C GLY A 159 -8.91 -3.01 -4.92
N LEU A 160 -9.61 -2.12 -4.19
CA LEU A 160 -9.04 -1.35 -3.09
C LEU A 160 -8.49 -2.24 -1.97
N PHE A 161 -9.26 -3.23 -1.51
CA PHE A 161 -8.84 -4.12 -0.43
C PHE A 161 -7.65 -5.00 -0.84
N LEU A 162 -7.66 -5.51 -2.08
CA LEU A 162 -6.55 -6.26 -2.67
C LEU A 162 -5.28 -5.41 -2.73
N MET A 163 -5.38 -4.18 -3.23
CA MET A 163 -4.25 -3.26 -3.27
C MET A 163 -3.75 -2.88 -1.88
N LEU A 164 -4.65 -2.76 -0.89
CA LEU A 164 -4.29 -2.49 0.50
C LEU A 164 -3.45 -3.64 1.10
N ILE A 165 -3.80 -4.89 0.81
CA ILE A 165 -3.02 -6.07 1.26
C ILE A 165 -1.59 -6.01 0.70
N PHE A 166 -1.46 -5.81 -0.62
CA PHE A 166 -0.13 -5.72 -1.24
C PHE A 166 0.66 -4.49 -0.76
N PHE A 167 -0.01 -3.38 -0.52
CA PHE A 167 0.60 -2.17 0.03
C PHE A 167 1.12 -2.40 1.46
N ALA A 168 0.29 -2.97 2.33
CA ALA A 168 0.68 -3.29 3.71
C ALA A 168 1.84 -4.29 3.73
N TRP A 169 1.80 -5.33 2.90
CA TRP A 169 2.87 -6.31 2.79
C TRP A 169 4.19 -5.67 2.36
N GLY A 170 4.18 -4.81 1.33
CA GLY A 170 5.37 -4.09 0.89
C GLY A 170 5.98 -3.21 1.98
N HIS A 171 5.14 -2.49 2.74
CA HIS A 171 5.60 -1.69 3.87
C HIS A 171 6.15 -2.53 5.03
N LEU A 172 5.52 -3.66 5.35
CA LEU A 172 5.99 -4.58 6.39
C LEU A 172 7.37 -5.15 6.06
N LEU A 173 7.57 -5.58 4.81
CA LEU A 173 8.87 -6.10 4.35
C LEU A 173 9.97 -5.04 4.42
N ARG A 174 9.63 -3.77 4.20
CA ARG A 174 10.60 -2.67 4.22
C ARG A 174 10.92 -2.20 5.64
N LEU A 175 9.90 -2.08 6.49
CA LEU A 175 10.04 -1.68 7.88
C LEU A 175 10.78 -2.71 8.73
N SER A 176 10.61 -4.00 8.44
CA SER A 176 11.32 -5.06 9.17
C SER A 176 12.84 -4.96 9.00
N CYS A 177 13.36 -4.55 7.84
CA CYS A 177 14.79 -4.40 7.62
C CYS A 177 15.39 -3.20 8.35
N TYR A 178 14.63 -2.11 8.51
CA TYR A 178 15.06 -0.97 9.32
C TYR A 178 15.21 -1.35 10.79
N HIS A 179 14.29 -2.16 11.32
CA HIS A 179 14.32 -2.53 12.74
C HIS A 179 15.43 -3.53 13.08
N VAL A 180 15.82 -4.38 12.12
CA VAL A 180 16.87 -5.40 12.30
C VAL A 180 18.28 -4.84 12.06
N GLY A 181 18.43 -3.54 11.80
CA GLY A 181 19.75 -2.94 11.55
C GLY A 181 20.36 -3.43 10.23
N GLY A 182 19.56 -3.45 9.15
CA GLY A 182 19.98 -3.96 7.84
C GLY A 182 21.28 -3.37 7.26
N TYR A 183 21.73 -2.22 7.80
CA TYR A 183 23.01 -1.60 7.47
C TYR A 183 24.23 -2.39 8.01
N GLU A 184 24.14 -2.96 9.21
CA GLU A 184 25.26 -3.73 9.81
C GLU A 184 25.42 -5.10 9.16
N GLN A 185 24.33 -5.66 8.62
CA GLN A 185 24.30 -6.97 7.99
C GLN A 185 23.71 -6.85 6.59
N GLY A 186 24.50 -6.43 5.60
CA GLY A 186 24.06 -6.17 4.21
C GLY A 186 23.22 -7.30 3.57
N ASN A 187 23.33 -8.54 4.06
CA ASN A 187 22.49 -9.68 3.70
C ASN A 187 20.98 -9.43 3.89
N ALA A 188 20.57 -8.63 4.88
CA ALA A 188 19.17 -8.33 5.13
C ALA A 188 18.51 -7.56 3.97
N ILE A 189 19.27 -6.67 3.32
CA ILE A 189 18.80 -5.92 2.14
C ILE A 189 18.57 -6.87 0.98
N PHE A 190 19.50 -7.79 0.72
CA PHE A 190 19.36 -8.79 -0.35
C PHE A 190 18.14 -9.70 -0.14
N VAL A 191 17.92 -10.16 1.10
CA VAL A 191 16.74 -10.99 1.43
C VAL A 191 15.44 -10.19 1.26
N GLN A 192 15.39 -8.93 1.74
CA GLN A 192 14.22 -8.07 1.56
C GLN A 192 13.90 -7.85 0.09
N VAL A 193 14.90 -7.41 -0.70
CA VAL A 193 14.68 -7.12 -2.12
C VAL A 193 14.31 -8.38 -2.89
N GLY A 194 14.89 -9.53 -2.52
CA GLY A 194 14.52 -10.84 -3.08
C GLY A 194 13.06 -11.18 -2.83
N LEU A 195 12.58 -11.03 -1.58
CA LEU A 195 11.17 -11.22 -1.24
C LEU A 195 10.26 -10.24 -1.97
N PHE A 196 10.66 -8.97 -2.09
CA PHE A 196 9.90 -7.97 -2.82
C PHE A 196 9.73 -8.32 -4.31
N CYS A 197 10.80 -8.80 -4.94
CA CYS A 197 10.77 -9.25 -6.33
C CYS A 197 9.83 -10.43 -6.56
N MET A 198 9.62 -11.29 -5.55
CA MET A 198 8.67 -12.41 -5.62
C MET A 198 7.21 -11.98 -5.43
N VAL A 199 6.97 -10.94 -4.62
CA VAL A 199 5.62 -10.43 -4.34
C VAL A 199 5.03 -9.69 -5.54
N ASN A 200 5.84 -9.01 -6.36
CA ASN A 200 5.37 -8.27 -7.54
C ASN A 200 4.67 -9.15 -8.60
N PRO A 201 5.25 -10.29 -9.02
CA PRO A 201 4.61 -11.28 -9.86
C PRO A 201 3.33 -11.85 -9.25
N LEU A 202 3.35 -12.17 -7.95
CA LEU A 202 2.16 -12.64 -7.25
C LEU A 202 1.03 -11.58 -7.28
N LYS A 203 1.38 -10.31 -7.07
CA LYS A 203 0.47 -9.18 -7.23
C LYS A 203 -0.12 -9.13 -8.63
N TRP A 204 0.70 -9.37 -9.66
CA TRP A 204 0.23 -9.39 -11.04
C TRP A 204 -0.74 -10.56 -11.31
N VAL A 205 -0.43 -11.76 -10.83
CA VAL A 205 -1.33 -12.93 -10.90
C VAL A 205 -2.65 -12.65 -10.18
N ALA A 206 -2.61 -12.07 -8.98
CA ALA A 206 -3.82 -11.69 -8.25
C ALA A 206 -4.64 -10.64 -9.01
N CYS A 207 -3.99 -9.71 -9.71
CA CYS A 207 -4.67 -8.72 -10.56
C CYS A 207 -5.32 -9.38 -11.80
N MET A 208 -4.70 -10.41 -12.39
CA MET A 208 -5.31 -11.19 -13.48
C MET A 208 -6.59 -11.89 -13.01
N ILE A 209 -6.53 -12.59 -11.87
CA ILE A 209 -7.70 -13.27 -11.31
C ILE A 209 -8.79 -12.25 -10.95
N TYR A 210 -8.41 -11.12 -10.34
CA TYR A 210 -9.32 -10.02 -10.07
C TYR A 210 -9.99 -9.48 -11.35
N PHE A 211 -9.23 -9.35 -12.44
CA PHE A 211 -9.77 -8.93 -13.74
C PHE A 211 -10.81 -9.93 -14.27
N HIS A 212 -10.49 -11.22 -14.28
CA HIS A 212 -11.42 -12.27 -14.72
C HIS A 212 -12.70 -12.31 -13.87
N ASP A 213 -12.59 -12.21 -12.54
CA ASP A 213 -13.75 -12.14 -11.63
C ASP A 213 -14.63 -10.91 -11.92
N CYS A 214 -14.02 -9.74 -12.17
CA CYS A 214 -14.76 -8.53 -12.51
C CYS A 214 -15.48 -8.66 -13.86
N LYS A 215 -14.79 -9.18 -14.87
CA LYS A 215 -15.33 -9.39 -16.22
C LYS A 215 -16.52 -10.35 -16.19
N GLU A 216 -16.37 -11.49 -15.51
CA GLU A 216 -17.43 -12.50 -15.38
C GLU A 216 -18.67 -11.94 -14.66
N ARG A 217 -18.49 -11.22 -13.54
CA ARG A 217 -19.61 -10.61 -12.81
C ARG A 217 -20.35 -9.55 -13.61
N LYS A 218 -19.63 -8.79 -14.44
CA LYS A 218 -20.25 -7.82 -15.35
C LYS A 218 -21.07 -8.52 -16.43
N LEU A 219 -20.56 -9.62 -17.00
CA LEU A 219 -21.28 -10.40 -18.00
C LEU A 219 -22.56 -11.01 -17.42
N LYS A 220 -22.49 -11.64 -16.24
CA LYS A 220 -23.66 -12.20 -15.54
C LYS A 220 -24.77 -11.16 -15.33
N LYS A 221 -24.42 -9.97 -14.84
CA LYS A 221 -25.40 -8.88 -14.64
C LYS A 221 -26.10 -8.43 -15.92
N LYS A 222 -25.40 -8.40 -17.06
CA LYS A 222 -26.01 -8.03 -18.34
C LYS A 222 -27.03 -9.09 -18.78
N THR A 223 -26.68 -10.37 -18.65
CA THR A 223 -27.60 -11.48 -18.99
C THR A 223 -28.84 -11.50 -18.09
N ASP A 224 -28.68 -11.22 -16.80
CA ASP A 224 -29.80 -11.12 -15.86
C ASP A 224 -30.75 -9.94 -16.19
N GLU A 225 -30.20 -8.81 -16.64
CA GLU A 225 -30.98 -7.64 -17.07
C GLU A 225 -31.74 -7.91 -18.39
N GLU A 226 -31.10 -8.53 -19.39
CA GLU A 226 -31.72 -8.90 -20.66
C GLU A 226 -32.87 -9.90 -20.46
N SER A 227 -32.64 -10.97 -19.70
CA SER A 227 -33.69 -11.95 -19.38
C SER A 227 -34.87 -11.36 -18.60
N GLY A 228 -34.62 -10.39 -17.71
CA GLY A 228 -35.68 -9.67 -17.00
C GLY A 228 -36.52 -8.73 -17.89
N ILE A 229 -35.92 -8.18 -18.94
CA ILE A 229 -36.62 -7.34 -19.94
C ILE A 229 -37.50 -8.21 -20.83
N ASP A 230 -37.02 -9.38 -21.28
CA ASP A 230 -37.78 -10.29 -22.11
C ASP A 230 -39.03 -10.84 -21.40
N VAL A 231 -38.92 -11.14 -20.09
CA VAL A 231 -40.07 -11.55 -19.26
C VAL A 231 -41.11 -10.42 -19.10
N LYS A 232 -40.70 -9.15 -19.09
CA LYS A 232 -41.62 -8.00 -19.01
C LYS A 232 -42.29 -7.68 -20.34
N ASN A 233 -41.62 -7.93 -21.46
CA ASN A 233 -42.13 -7.63 -22.79
C ASN A 233 -42.97 -8.77 -23.39
N GLY A 234 -42.92 -9.97 -22.80
CA GLY A 234 -43.72 -11.14 -23.18
C GLY A 234 -45.05 -11.30 -22.41
N LEU A 235 -45.50 -10.27 -21.68
CA LEU A 235 -46.73 -10.28 -20.88
C LEU A 235 -47.69 -9.16 -21.30
#